data_AF-A0A429CI57-F1
#
_entry.id   AF-A0A429CI57-F1
#
_cell.length_a   1.000
_cell.length_b   1.000
_cell.length_c   1.000
_cell.angle_alpha   90.00
_cell.angle_beta   90.00
_cell.angle_gamma   90.00
#
_symmetry.space_group_name_H-M   'P 1'
#
loop_
_entity.id
_entity.type
_entity.pdbx_description
1 polymer ?
#
loop_
_entity_poly.entity_id
_entity_poly.type
_entity_poly.pdbx_seq_one_letter_code
_entity_poly.pdbx_strand_id
1 'polypeptide(L)'
;MADITKRACAALLVVAVTAACDTKAQFAPSLPPEAGFRVDGGVLKLWTGTPCEGVTGLRLTFDSGTQNSTEQVWAAPKPGVRVERLDLLGGSAADAGGLQVRTPLPAAYDWTKAGSVNIAVDGPKAFGAKADLAQVLRESAGHPAGSYLFGRSGWMDAADVQRENRKSFLTVCTPDPA
;
A
#
# COMPACT_ATOMS: atom_id res chain seq x y z
N MET A 1 -8.24 70.84 11.91
CA MET A 1 -6.91 71.16 12.46
C MET A 1 -6.47 69.97 13.31
N ALA A 2 -5.44 69.26 12.83
CA ALA A 2 -4.45 68.47 13.57
C ALA A 2 -3.93 67.35 12.64
N ASP A 3 -2.80 67.63 12.00
CA ASP A 3 -1.94 66.72 11.23
C ASP A 3 -1.45 65.54 12.07
N ILE A 4 -1.38 64.33 11.48
CA ILE A 4 -0.41 63.30 11.88
C ILE A 4 0.15 62.55 10.65
N THR A 5 1.27 63.10 10.16
CA THR A 5 2.55 62.41 9.95
C THR A 5 2.64 61.24 8.97
N LYS A 6 3.27 61.53 7.82
CA LYS A 6 3.88 60.60 6.86
C LYS A 6 4.71 59.53 7.58
N ARG A 7 4.34 58.26 7.47
CA ARG A 7 5.23 57.13 7.80
C ARG A 7 5.90 56.63 6.52
N ALA A 8 7.22 56.79 6.50
CA ALA A 8 8.09 56.37 5.42
C ALA A 8 7.96 54.88 5.14
N CYS A 9 7.87 54.56 3.84
CA CYS A 9 7.98 53.22 3.29
C CYS A 9 9.34 52.61 3.66
N ALA A 10 9.34 51.65 4.57
CA ALA A 10 10.42 50.67 4.66
C ALA A 10 9.87 49.35 4.13
N ALA A 11 9.96 49.17 2.81
CA ALA A 11 9.69 47.90 2.16
C ALA A 11 10.85 46.95 2.47
N LEU A 12 10.73 46.21 3.58
CA LEU A 12 11.54 45.03 3.85
C LEU A 12 11.07 43.93 2.90
N LEU A 13 11.78 43.76 1.80
CA LEU A 13 11.69 42.59 0.93
C LEU A 13 12.18 41.37 1.72
N VAL A 14 11.24 40.68 2.38
CA VAL A 14 11.47 39.35 2.92
C VAL A 14 11.54 38.41 1.72
N VAL A 15 12.76 38.02 1.32
CA VAL A 15 12.96 36.92 0.39
C VAL A 15 12.53 35.65 1.13
N ALA A 16 11.27 35.26 0.95
CA ALA A 16 10.78 33.97 1.37
C ALA A 16 11.47 32.92 0.49
N VAL A 17 12.58 32.37 0.97
CA VAL A 17 13.15 31.15 0.43
C VAL A 17 12.11 30.07 0.72
N THR A 18 11.27 29.75 -0.26
CA THR A 18 10.47 28.52 -0.23
C THR A 18 11.45 27.37 -0.35
N ALA A 19 12.08 27.00 0.77
CA ALA A 19 12.63 25.67 0.91
C ALA A 19 11.44 24.74 0.70
N ALA A 20 11.37 24.16 -0.50
CA ALA A 20 10.52 23.02 -0.74
C ALA A 20 10.99 21.97 0.28
N CYS A 21 10.24 21.82 1.37
CA CYS A 21 10.47 20.77 2.34
C CYS A 21 10.29 19.45 1.59
N ASP A 22 11.38 18.90 1.08
CA ASP A 22 11.42 17.54 0.55
C ASP A 22 11.28 16.61 1.77
N THR A 23 10.05 16.46 2.21
CA THR A 23 9.70 15.85 3.50
C THR A 23 9.65 14.33 3.32
N LYS A 24 10.70 13.74 2.74
CA LYS A 24 10.84 12.29 2.75
C LYS A 24 11.09 11.86 4.19
N ALA A 25 10.25 10.96 4.70
CA ALA A 25 10.44 10.40 6.03
C ALA A 25 11.86 9.81 6.11
N GLN A 26 12.57 10.08 7.20
CA GLN A 26 13.97 9.66 7.40
C GLN A 26 14.20 8.13 7.30
N PHE A 27 13.13 7.34 7.32
CA PHE A 27 13.13 5.87 7.22
C PHE A 27 12.34 5.36 6.00
N ALA A 28 11.98 6.23 5.04
CA ALA A 28 11.33 5.81 3.81
C ALA A 28 12.32 5.00 2.95
N PRO A 29 11.86 3.92 2.30
CA PRO A 29 12.72 3.17 1.39
C PRO A 29 13.20 4.05 0.22
N SER A 30 14.35 3.68 -0.36
CA SER A 30 14.96 4.41 -1.49
C SER A 30 14.08 4.43 -2.75
N LEU A 31 13.17 3.47 -2.87
CA LEU A 31 12.21 3.29 -3.96
C LEU A 31 10.81 3.07 -3.37
N PRO A 32 9.74 3.43 -4.09
CA PRO A 32 8.37 3.24 -3.60
C PRO A 32 8.08 1.75 -3.37
N PRO A 33 7.48 1.36 -2.23
CA PRO A 33 7.07 -0.01 -2.00
C PRO A 33 5.74 -0.32 -2.70
N GLU A 34 5.66 -1.44 -3.40
CA GLU A 34 4.47 -1.84 -4.16
C GLU A 34 4.14 -3.33 -3.99
N ALA A 35 2.84 -3.61 -4.05
CA ALA A 35 2.26 -4.94 -4.09
C ALA A 35 1.17 -4.96 -5.16
N GLY A 36 0.98 -6.11 -5.78
CA GLY A 36 -0.03 -6.34 -6.80
C GLY A 36 -1.38 -6.65 -6.18
N PHE A 37 -2.44 -5.99 -6.65
CA PHE A 37 -3.81 -6.30 -6.29
C PHE A 37 -4.64 -6.62 -7.52
N ARG A 38 -5.59 -7.55 -7.38
CA ARG A 38 -6.53 -7.93 -8.43
C ARG A 38 -7.85 -8.36 -7.79
N VAL A 39 -8.96 -8.15 -8.49
CA VAL A 39 -10.21 -8.86 -8.22
C VAL A 39 -10.49 -9.87 -9.32
N ASP A 40 -10.72 -11.12 -8.93
CA ASP A 40 -11.01 -12.21 -9.86
C ASP A 40 -12.06 -13.13 -9.22
N GLY A 41 -13.15 -13.40 -9.94
CA GLY A 41 -14.28 -14.18 -9.38
C GLY A 41 -14.92 -13.57 -8.13
N GLY A 42 -14.85 -12.25 -7.95
CA GLY A 42 -15.30 -11.56 -6.73
C GLY A 42 -14.36 -11.70 -5.54
N VAL A 43 -13.16 -12.26 -5.76
CA VAL A 43 -12.13 -12.43 -4.74
C VAL A 43 -11.06 -11.36 -4.90
N LEU A 44 -10.78 -10.59 -3.84
CA LEU A 44 -9.61 -9.72 -3.77
C LEU A 44 -8.36 -10.57 -3.55
N LYS A 45 -7.42 -10.46 -4.49
CA LYS A 45 -6.15 -11.19 -4.51
C LYS A 45 -4.99 -10.24 -4.28
N LEU A 46 -3.98 -10.72 -3.57
CA LEU A 46 -2.70 -10.06 -3.32
C LEU A 46 -1.59 -10.82 -4.03
N TRP A 47 -0.63 -10.09 -4.57
CA TRP A 47 0.68 -10.59 -4.95
C TRP A 47 1.77 -9.69 -4.37
N THR A 48 2.65 -10.24 -3.53
CA THR A 48 3.74 -9.47 -2.90
C THR A 48 4.87 -9.10 -3.87
N GLY A 49 4.83 -9.62 -5.11
CA GLY A 49 5.87 -9.47 -6.12
C GLY A 49 7.08 -10.37 -5.85
N THR A 50 7.78 -10.13 -4.74
CA THR A 50 8.82 -11.03 -4.21
C THR A 50 8.23 -11.83 -3.05
N PRO A 51 8.52 -13.13 -2.94
CA PRO A 51 8.04 -13.95 -1.83
C PRO A 51 8.51 -13.42 -0.48
N CYS A 52 7.58 -13.39 0.47
CA CYS A 52 7.84 -13.09 1.87
C CYS A 52 8.00 -14.39 2.64
N GLU A 53 9.21 -14.66 3.14
CA GLU A 53 9.49 -15.83 3.97
C GLU A 53 9.23 -15.54 5.46
N GLY A 54 8.73 -16.53 6.20
CA GLY A 54 8.55 -16.43 7.66
C GLY A 54 7.49 -15.41 8.09
N VAL A 55 6.43 -15.23 7.29
CA VAL A 55 5.33 -14.32 7.64
C VAL A 55 4.55 -14.89 8.82
N THR A 56 4.46 -14.10 9.89
CA THR A 56 3.68 -14.44 11.09
C THR A 56 2.40 -13.63 11.20
N GLY A 57 2.28 -12.55 10.44
CA GLY A 57 1.11 -11.68 10.44
C GLY A 57 0.93 -10.98 9.10
N LEU A 58 -0.33 -10.78 8.72
CA LEU A 58 -0.70 -9.96 7.58
C LEU A 58 -1.84 -9.05 8.03
N ARG A 59 -1.73 -7.76 7.73
CA ARG A 59 -2.77 -6.77 8.01
C ARG A 59 -3.21 -6.14 6.71
N LEU A 60 -4.52 -6.20 6.46
CA LEU A 60 -5.17 -5.52 5.34
C LEU A 60 -6.00 -4.39 5.92
N THR A 61 -5.60 -3.15 5.68
CA THR A 61 -6.30 -1.96 6.18
C THR A 61 -6.97 -1.26 5.01
N PHE A 62 -8.27 -1.03 5.13
CA PHE A 62 -9.06 -0.24 4.18
C PHE A 62 -9.11 1.21 4.65
N ASP A 63 -9.01 2.14 3.70
CA ASP A 63 -9.12 3.59 3.93
C ASP A 63 -8.25 4.09 5.10
N SER A 64 -7.02 3.57 5.16
CA SER A 64 -6.04 3.87 6.20
C SER A 64 -5.82 5.38 6.35
N GLY A 65 -5.82 5.85 7.60
CA GLY A 65 -5.65 7.27 7.95
C GLY A 65 -6.92 8.12 7.82
N THR A 66 -8.07 7.50 7.55
CA THR A 66 -9.38 8.19 7.50
C THR A 66 -10.29 7.76 8.66
N GLN A 67 -11.39 8.49 8.86
CA GLN A 67 -12.44 8.12 9.81
C GLN A 67 -13.16 6.81 9.47
N ASN A 68 -13.04 6.33 8.23
CA ASN A 68 -13.66 5.09 7.75
C ASN A 68 -12.69 3.89 7.82
N SER A 69 -11.50 4.07 8.42
CA SER A 69 -10.47 3.04 8.46
C SER A 69 -10.99 1.77 9.13
N THR A 70 -10.79 0.63 8.49
CA THR A 70 -11.08 -0.69 9.06
C THR A 70 -10.01 -1.68 8.64
N GLU A 71 -9.93 -2.83 9.31
CA GLU A 71 -8.88 -3.79 9.03
C GLU A 71 -9.32 -5.25 9.19
N GLN A 72 -8.66 -6.11 8.42
CA GLN A 72 -8.60 -7.54 8.67
C GLN A 72 -7.16 -7.92 9.04
N VAL A 73 -7.02 -8.78 10.04
CA VAL A 73 -5.72 -9.28 10.51
C VAL A 73 -5.71 -10.78 10.41
N TRP A 74 -4.65 -11.33 9.82
CA TRP A 74 -4.34 -12.75 9.85
C TRP A 74 -3.05 -13.00 10.61
N ALA A 75 -2.91 -14.20 11.16
CA ALA A 75 -1.69 -14.64 11.81
C ALA A 75 -1.35 -16.11 11.52
N ALA A 76 -0.06 -16.42 11.58
CA ALA A 76 0.50 -17.76 11.56
C ALA A 76 1.42 -17.96 12.78
N PRO A 77 1.49 -19.19 13.34
CA PRO A 77 2.46 -19.49 14.39
C PRO A 77 3.89 -19.43 13.84
N LYS A 78 4.88 -19.24 14.73
CA LYS A 78 6.30 -19.35 14.37
C LYS A 78 6.60 -20.78 13.88
N PRO A 79 7.48 -20.96 12.87
CA PRO A 79 8.40 -19.98 12.29
C PRO A 79 7.78 -19.02 11.23
N GLY A 80 6.46 -19.05 11.05
CA GLY A 80 5.77 -18.29 10.01
C GLY A 80 5.63 -19.10 8.71
N VAL A 81 4.95 -18.52 7.73
CA VAL A 81 4.66 -19.16 6.44
C VAL A 81 5.20 -18.33 5.28
N ARG A 82 5.39 -18.97 4.13
CA ARG A 82 5.74 -18.26 2.89
C ARG A 82 4.48 -17.64 2.29
N VAL A 83 4.53 -16.34 2.01
CA VAL A 83 3.47 -15.60 1.33
C VAL A 83 3.99 -15.01 0.03
N GLU A 84 3.27 -15.27 -1.05
CA GLU A 84 3.57 -14.63 -2.35
C GLU A 84 2.28 -14.22 -3.05
N ARG A 85 1.34 -15.14 -3.22
CA ARG A 85 0.01 -14.89 -3.77
C ARG A 85 -1.05 -15.39 -2.82
N LEU A 86 -2.02 -14.54 -2.51
CA LEU A 86 -3.09 -14.86 -1.56
C LEU A 86 -4.44 -14.40 -2.08
N ASP A 87 -5.45 -15.21 -1.81
CA ASP A 87 -6.85 -14.82 -1.90
C ASP A 87 -7.26 -14.25 -0.54
N LEU A 88 -7.46 -12.93 -0.47
CA LEU A 88 -7.65 -12.19 0.77
C LEU A 88 -9.11 -12.10 1.20
N LEU A 89 -10.02 -11.75 0.29
CA LEU A 89 -11.44 -11.51 0.61
C LEU A 89 -12.33 -12.01 -0.51
N GLY A 90 -13.49 -12.58 -0.16
CA GLY A 90 -14.33 -13.33 -1.09
C GLY A 90 -13.88 -14.80 -1.15
N GLY A 91 -14.82 -15.74 -1.13
CA GLY A 91 -14.52 -17.17 -1.05
C GLY A 91 -14.06 -17.64 0.35
N SER A 92 -13.32 -18.75 0.44
CA SER A 92 -12.83 -19.33 1.70
C SER A 92 -11.54 -18.65 2.20
N ALA A 93 -11.59 -17.34 2.43
CA ALA A 93 -10.46 -16.53 2.94
C ALA A 93 -9.99 -16.89 4.37
N ALA A 94 -10.59 -17.92 4.99
CA ALA A 94 -10.30 -18.36 6.35
C ALA A 94 -8.90 -18.99 6.51
N ASP A 95 -8.31 -19.51 5.41
CA ASP A 95 -6.97 -20.10 5.37
C ASP A 95 -6.20 -19.59 4.15
N ALA A 96 -5.72 -18.35 4.24
CA ALA A 96 -4.95 -17.71 3.19
C ALA A 96 -3.49 -18.21 3.26
N GLY A 97 -3.23 -19.42 2.77
CA GLY A 97 -1.88 -19.97 2.67
C GLY A 97 -1.22 -20.25 4.03
N GLY A 98 -1.96 -20.81 4.98
CA GLY A 98 -1.48 -21.09 6.34
C GLY A 98 -1.63 -19.91 7.31
N LEU A 99 -2.16 -18.78 6.84
CA LEU A 99 -2.57 -17.65 7.66
C LEU A 99 -4.04 -17.80 8.06
N GLN A 100 -4.31 -17.67 9.36
CA GLN A 100 -5.66 -17.72 9.91
C GLN A 100 -6.15 -16.32 10.26
N VAL A 101 -7.40 -16.02 9.91
CA VAL A 101 -8.06 -14.76 10.31
C VAL A 101 -8.12 -14.68 11.84
N ARG A 102 -7.54 -13.62 12.40
CA ARG A 102 -7.56 -13.30 13.85
C ARG A 102 -8.54 -12.19 14.16
N THR A 103 -8.55 -11.16 13.32
CA THR A 103 -9.50 -10.06 13.41
C THR A 103 -10.23 -10.02 12.07
N PRO A 104 -11.47 -10.51 11.97
CA PRO A 104 -12.24 -10.43 10.73
C PRO A 104 -12.72 -9.00 10.50
N LEU A 105 -13.03 -8.67 9.24
CA LEU A 105 -13.82 -7.47 8.95
C LEU A 105 -15.18 -7.54 9.66
N PRO A 106 -15.77 -6.39 10.03
CA PRO A 106 -17.14 -6.36 10.51
C PRO A 106 -18.09 -7.04 9.51
N ALA A 107 -19.04 -7.84 10.00
CA ALA A 107 -19.90 -8.65 9.12
C ALA A 107 -20.70 -7.86 8.08
N ALA A 108 -21.04 -6.60 8.39
CA ALA A 108 -21.75 -5.69 7.49
C ALA A 108 -20.82 -4.82 6.63
N TYR A 109 -19.50 -4.96 6.77
CA TYR A 109 -18.54 -4.15 6.03
C TYR A 109 -18.40 -4.65 4.58
N ASP A 110 -18.76 -3.78 3.65
CA ASP A 110 -18.63 -4.02 2.22
C ASP A 110 -17.30 -3.45 1.73
N TRP A 111 -16.28 -4.30 1.68
CA TRP A 111 -14.92 -3.91 1.28
C TRP A 111 -14.86 -3.34 -0.14
N THR A 112 -15.82 -3.68 -1.01
CA THR A 112 -15.83 -3.19 -2.40
C THR A 112 -16.12 -1.69 -2.51
N LYS A 113 -16.58 -1.07 -1.42
CA LYS A 113 -16.85 0.37 -1.35
C LYS A 113 -15.70 1.20 -0.80
N ALA A 114 -14.63 0.57 -0.33
CA ALA A 114 -13.47 1.30 0.16
C ALA A 114 -12.75 2.03 -0.99
N GLY A 115 -12.19 3.20 -0.70
CA GLY A 115 -11.39 3.94 -1.68
C GLY A 115 -9.99 3.36 -1.86
N SER A 116 -9.42 2.81 -0.80
CA SER A 116 -8.07 2.25 -0.84
C SER A 116 -7.88 1.05 0.05
N VAL A 117 -6.86 0.26 -0.29
CA VAL A 117 -6.42 -0.89 0.49
C VAL A 117 -4.91 -0.81 0.72
N ASN A 118 -4.51 -1.11 1.95
CA ASN A 118 -3.13 -1.12 2.43
C ASN A 118 -2.79 -2.50 2.96
N ILE A 119 -1.59 -3.00 2.66
CA ILE A 119 -1.06 -4.21 3.28
C ILE A 119 0.13 -3.87 4.18
N ALA A 120 0.25 -4.62 5.27
CA ALA A 120 1.47 -4.73 6.05
C ALA A 120 1.72 -6.22 6.37
N VAL A 121 3.00 -6.59 6.43
CA VAL A 121 3.47 -7.96 6.67
C VAL A 121 4.37 -7.95 7.90
N ASP A 122 4.11 -8.85 8.84
CA ASP A 122 4.90 -9.06 10.06
C ASP A 122 5.73 -10.34 9.94
N GLY A 123 6.94 -10.34 10.50
CA GLY A 123 7.87 -11.47 10.51
C GLY A 123 9.18 -11.11 9.82
N PRO A 124 9.24 -11.08 8.47
CA PRO A 124 10.40 -10.61 7.73
C PRO A 124 10.52 -9.08 7.76
N LYS A 125 11.69 -8.57 7.34
CA LYS A 125 11.82 -7.16 6.94
C LYS A 125 10.98 -6.94 5.68
N ALA A 126 9.89 -6.19 5.82
CA ALA A 126 8.94 -5.91 4.74
C ALA A 126 8.51 -4.44 4.74
N PHE A 127 8.08 -3.97 3.58
CA PHE A 127 7.47 -2.66 3.39
C PHE A 127 5.98 -2.80 3.15
N GLY A 128 5.18 -1.91 3.74
CA GLY A 128 3.75 -1.83 3.42
C GLY A 128 3.52 -1.26 2.02
N ALA A 129 2.43 -1.65 1.39
CA ALA A 129 2.03 -1.16 0.07
C ALA A 129 0.56 -0.72 0.07
N LYS A 130 0.20 0.18 -0.85
CA LYS A 130 -1.15 0.74 -1.00
C LYS A 130 -1.61 0.63 -2.45
N ALA A 131 -2.91 0.39 -2.65
CA ALA A 131 -3.57 0.48 -3.95
C ALA A 131 -4.90 1.26 -3.87
N ASP A 132 -5.28 1.87 -5.00
CA ASP A 132 -6.63 2.38 -5.23
C ASP A 132 -7.56 1.19 -5.50
N LEU A 133 -8.46 0.93 -4.55
CA LEU A 133 -9.31 -0.25 -4.63
C LEU A 133 -10.40 -0.09 -5.71
N ALA A 134 -10.88 1.13 -5.92
CA ALA A 134 -11.87 1.42 -6.95
C ALA A 134 -11.27 1.17 -8.35
N GLN A 135 -9.98 1.49 -8.54
CA GLN A 135 -9.25 1.15 -9.75
C GLN A 135 -9.12 -0.37 -9.92
N VAL A 136 -8.67 -1.09 -8.89
CA VAL A 136 -8.56 -2.56 -8.92
C VAL A 136 -9.89 -3.18 -9.36
N LEU A 137 -11.00 -2.78 -8.74
CA LEU A 137 -12.33 -3.31 -9.04
C LEU A 137 -12.77 -3.06 -10.48
N ARG A 138 -12.53 -1.85 -11.01
CA ARG A 138 -12.94 -1.48 -12.38
C ARG A 138 -12.10 -2.16 -13.44
N GLU A 139 -10.79 -2.30 -13.23
CA GLU A 139 -9.85 -2.66 -14.29
C GLU A 139 -9.53 -4.16 -14.33
N SER A 140 -9.65 -4.90 -13.22
CA SER A 140 -9.18 -6.29 -13.13
C SER A 140 -9.67 -7.22 -14.24
N ALA A 141 -10.94 -7.11 -14.63
CA ALA A 141 -11.52 -7.96 -15.66
C ALA A 141 -10.96 -7.69 -17.07
N GLY A 142 -10.42 -6.50 -17.32
CA GLY A 142 -9.81 -6.11 -18.59
C GLY A 142 -8.37 -6.56 -18.77
N HIS A 143 -7.72 -7.08 -17.72
CA HIS A 143 -6.31 -7.49 -17.74
C HIS A 143 -6.12 -9.02 -17.73
N PRO A 144 -5.06 -9.55 -18.34
CA PRO A 144 -4.76 -11.00 -18.34
C PRO A 144 -4.71 -11.58 -16.93
N ALA A 145 -5.15 -12.82 -16.72
CA ALA A 145 -5.31 -13.44 -15.39
C ALA A 145 -4.04 -13.42 -14.50
N GLY A 146 -2.84 -13.38 -15.11
CA GLY A 146 -1.57 -13.30 -14.41
C GLY A 146 -1.11 -11.89 -14.03
N SER A 147 -1.85 -10.86 -14.42
CA SER A 147 -1.50 -9.46 -14.20
C SER A 147 -2.20 -8.87 -12.97
N TYR A 148 -1.50 -8.01 -12.24
CA TYR A 148 -1.99 -7.34 -11.04
C TYR A 148 -1.67 -5.85 -11.10
N LEU A 149 -2.51 -5.01 -10.46
CA LEU A 149 -2.23 -3.59 -10.31
C LEU A 149 -1.19 -3.37 -9.20
N PHE A 150 0.03 -2.98 -9.58
CA PHE A 150 1.09 -2.56 -8.67
C PHE A 150 1.05 -1.05 -8.50
N GLY A 151 0.28 -0.59 -7.50
CA GLY A 151 0.21 0.82 -7.10
C GLY A 151 0.20 1.79 -8.29
N ARG A 152 1.22 2.65 -8.36
CA ARG A 152 1.38 3.65 -9.43
C ARG A 152 2.08 3.09 -10.68
N SER A 153 2.75 1.95 -10.58
CA SER A 153 3.44 1.32 -11.71
C SER A 153 2.46 0.64 -12.68
N GLY A 154 1.22 0.42 -12.27
CA GLY A 154 0.15 -0.05 -13.13
C GLY A 154 0.04 -1.57 -13.17
N TRP A 155 -0.65 -2.07 -14.20
CA TRP A 155 -0.88 -3.51 -14.38
C TRP A 155 0.37 -4.22 -14.89
N MET A 156 0.85 -5.20 -14.13
CA MET A 156 2.10 -5.90 -14.41
C MET A 156 1.95 -7.41 -14.27
N ASP A 157 2.67 -8.14 -15.12
CA ASP A 157 2.87 -9.58 -14.97
C ASP A 157 4.20 -9.93 -14.26
N ALA A 158 4.52 -11.23 -14.18
CA ALA A 158 5.75 -11.73 -13.58
C ALA A 158 7.03 -11.15 -14.20
N ALA A 159 7.08 -11.03 -15.52
CA ALA A 159 8.26 -10.54 -16.23
C ALA A 159 8.45 -9.04 -16.02
N ASP A 160 7.36 -8.28 -15.99
CA ASP A 160 7.37 -6.86 -15.66
C ASP A 160 7.87 -6.61 -14.24
N VAL A 161 7.31 -7.30 -13.24
CA VAL A 161 7.73 -7.14 -11.84
C VAL A 161 9.19 -7.51 -11.66
N GLN A 162 9.66 -8.61 -12.28
CA GLN A 162 11.06 -9.00 -12.21
C GLN A 162 11.99 -7.94 -12.80
N ARG A 163 11.58 -7.31 -13.91
CA ARG A 163 12.38 -6.30 -14.60
C ARG A 163 12.46 -4.99 -13.80
N GLU A 164 11.37 -4.60 -13.15
CA GLU A 164 11.17 -3.28 -12.51
C GLU A 164 11.55 -3.25 -11.02
N ASN A 165 11.45 -4.39 -10.32
CA ASN A 165 11.83 -4.51 -8.92
C ASN A 165 13.32 -4.12 -8.73
N ARG A 166 13.60 -3.31 -7.69
CA ARG A 166 14.92 -2.70 -7.40
C ARG A 166 15.39 -1.68 -8.44
N LYS A 167 14.56 -1.26 -9.40
CA LYS A 167 14.85 -0.20 -10.35
C LYS A 167 13.89 0.97 -10.23
N SER A 168 12.59 0.69 -10.33
CA SER A 168 11.53 1.71 -10.31
C SER A 168 10.64 1.62 -9.07
N PHE A 169 10.56 0.43 -8.44
CA PHE A 169 9.89 0.19 -7.17
C PHE A 169 10.54 -0.96 -6.39
N LEU A 170 10.13 -1.15 -5.13
CA LEU A 170 10.45 -2.31 -4.31
C LEU A 170 9.21 -3.14 -4.07
N THR A 171 9.27 -4.41 -4.39
CA THR A 171 8.23 -5.36 -3.95
C THR A 171 8.31 -5.55 -2.43
N VAL A 172 7.18 -5.92 -1.80
CA VAL A 172 6.96 -5.95 -0.33
C VAL A 172 8.14 -6.46 0.50
N CYS A 173 8.72 -7.60 0.12
CA CYS A 173 9.79 -8.26 0.88
C CYS A 173 11.16 -8.18 0.20
N THR A 174 11.34 -7.27 -0.75
CA THR A 174 12.66 -6.98 -1.33
C THR A 174 13.44 -6.04 -0.41
N PRO A 175 14.68 -6.39 -0.02
CA PRO A 175 15.54 -5.48 0.71
C PRO A 175 15.80 -4.19 -0.05
N ASP A 176 15.76 -3.07 0.66
CA ASP A 176 16.20 -1.78 0.13
C ASP A 176 17.69 -1.84 -0.26
N PRO A 177 18.07 -1.47 -1.49
CA PRO A 177 19.46 -1.47 -1.93
C PRO A 177 20.33 -0.33 -1.39
N ALA A 178 19.74 0.71 -0.78
CA ALA A 178 20.46 1.88 -0.25
C ALA A 178 21.07 1.67 1.14
#